data_AF-G0N6R7-F1
#
_entry.id   AF-G0N6R7-F1
#
_cell.length_a   1.000
_cell.length_b   1.000
_cell.length_c   1.000
_cell.angle_alpha   90.00
_cell.angle_beta   90.00
_cell.angle_gamma   90.00
#
_symmetry.space_group_name_H-M   'P 1'
#
loop_
_entity.id
_entity.type
_entity.pdbx_description
1 polymer ?
#
loop_
_entity_poly.entity_id
_entity_poly.type
_entity_poly.pdbx_seq_one_letter_code
_entity_poly.pdbx_strand_id
1 'polypeptide(L)'
;MVHEILYGPRDFFAPNHMGNPKKLSKDTAGADEMIRQEFFSKFQNDKLSKSEIWEQVEQWAERQSEYVRTDILEFHQRLSQHVDKSKARVERIIKSLPDALRRLSEIVQDIDITRLQEKNRISNLYTSLDDDVSKTLQWIVHLVSYEKNEGRQLERRTKLRKLKKGGIWTGSVQATNII
;
A
#
# COMPACT_ATOMS: atom_id res chain seq x y z
N MET A 1 -12.39 20.27 15.51
CA MET A 1 -12.72 19.48 14.31
C MET A 1 -11.54 18.62 13.94
N VAL A 2 -11.60 17.33 14.30
CA VAL A 2 -10.58 16.34 13.93
C VAL A 2 -11.37 15.17 13.39
N HIS A 3 -11.51 15.10 12.07
CA HIS A 3 -12.13 13.98 11.39
C HIS A 3 -11.32 13.69 10.13
N GLU A 4 -11.14 12.39 9.89
CA GLU A 4 -10.70 11.78 8.63
C GLU A 4 -9.22 11.87 8.27
N ILE A 5 -8.45 10.93 8.84
CA ILE A 5 -7.35 10.26 8.12
C ILE A 5 -7.56 8.76 8.30
N LEU A 6 -8.64 8.24 7.69
CA LEU A 6 -8.94 6.81 7.59
C LEU A 6 -9.12 6.44 6.12
N TYR A 7 -8.06 6.56 5.33
CA TYR A 7 -7.93 5.85 4.06
C TYR A 7 -6.49 5.36 3.94
N GLY A 8 -6.23 4.17 4.48
CA GLY A 8 -5.03 3.43 4.14
C GLY A 8 -5.08 3.02 2.66
N PRO A 9 -3.96 3.05 1.92
CA PRO A 9 -3.95 2.73 0.52
C PRO A 9 -4.05 1.20 0.34
N ARG A 10 -5.25 0.71 0.06
CA ARG A 10 -5.47 -0.66 -0.46
C ARG A 10 -4.78 -0.92 -1.81
N ASP A 11 -4.14 0.09 -2.40
CA ASP A 11 -3.55 0.02 -3.72
C ASP A 11 -2.02 -0.15 -3.72
N PHE A 12 -1.37 -0.13 -2.55
CA PHE A 12 0.10 -0.13 -2.48
C PHE A 12 0.74 -1.51 -2.68
N PHE A 13 0.00 -2.59 -2.39
CA PHE A 13 0.43 -3.98 -2.55
C PHE A 13 -0.73 -4.86 -3.02
N ALA A 14 -1.36 -4.50 -4.15
CA ALA A 14 -2.19 -5.47 -4.86
C ALA A 14 -1.26 -6.56 -5.43
N PRO A 15 -1.33 -7.82 -4.94
CA PRO A 15 -0.59 -8.91 -5.55
C PRO A 15 -1.24 -9.20 -6.90
N ASN A 16 -0.43 -9.34 -7.95
CA ASN A 16 -0.85 -9.72 -9.30
C ASN A 16 -1.73 -8.69 -10.05
N HIS A 17 -1.12 -7.57 -10.42
CA HIS A 17 -1.56 -6.74 -11.55
C HIS A 17 -0.63 -6.89 -12.76
N MET A 18 -0.41 -8.12 -13.23
CA MET A 18 -0.22 -8.29 -14.68
C MET A 18 -1.55 -7.98 -15.36
N GLY A 19 -1.78 -6.69 -15.61
CA GLY A 19 -2.93 -6.15 -16.33
C GLY A 19 -4.27 -6.48 -15.68
N ASN A 20 -4.89 -5.55 -14.95
CA ASN A 20 -6.29 -5.75 -14.55
C ASN A 20 -7.15 -5.89 -15.83
N PRO A 21 -7.68 -7.08 -16.16
CA PRO A 21 -8.36 -7.35 -17.42
C PRO A 21 -9.68 -6.58 -17.55
N LYS A 22 -10.19 -6.03 -16.45
CA LYS A 22 -11.35 -5.14 -16.42
C LYS A 22 -11.11 -3.79 -17.11
N LYS A 23 -9.85 -3.36 -17.31
CA LYS A 23 -9.57 -2.14 -18.09
C LYS A 23 -9.67 -2.41 -19.60
N LEU A 24 -9.30 -3.61 -20.05
CA LEU A 24 -9.50 -4.04 -21.44
C LEU A 24 -11.00 -4.07 -21.80
N SER A 25 -11.89 -4.36 -20.84
CA SER A 25 -13.34 -4.37 -21.08
C SER A 25 -13.95 -3.03 -21.51
N LYS A 26 -13.23 -1.92 -21.30
CA LYS A 26 -13.68 -0.59 -21.74
C LYS A 26 -13.15 -0.23 -23.12
N ASP A 27 -11.93 -0.69 -23.43
CA ASP A 27 -11.25 -0.36 -24.69
C ASP A 27 -11.72 -1.29 -25.83
N THR A 28 -12.14 -2.53 -25.55
CA THR A 28 -12.70 -3.48 -26.53
C THR A 28 -14.23 -3.49 -26.58
N ALA A 29 -14.89 -2.40 -26.20
CA ALA A 29 -16.36 -2.35 -26.07
C ALA A 29 -17.15 -2.60 -27.38
N GLY A 30 -16.46 -2.76 -28.52
CA GLY A 30 -17.03 -3.18 -29.80
C GLY A 30 -16.76 -4.63 -30.20
N ALA A 31 -15.99 -5.41 -29.43
CA ALA A 31 -15.71 -6.82 -29.71
C ALA A 31 -16.79 -7.72 -29.09
N ASP A 32 -17.22 -8.73 -29.85
CA ASP A 32 -18.16 -9.77 -29.41
C ASP A 32 -17.68 -10.38 -28.07
N GLU A 33 -18.58 -10.55 -27.10
CA GLU A 33 -18.25 -11.06 -25.77
C GLU A 33 -17.59 -12.45 -25.86
N MET A 34 -17.85 -13.23 -26.92
CA MET A 34 -17.12 -14.46 -27.23
C MET A 34 -15.63 -14.24 -27.50
N ILE A 35 -15.28 -13.25 -28.33
CA ILE A 35 -13.88 -12.89 -28.64
C ILE A 35 -13.14 -12.49 -27.36
N ARG A 36 -13.84 -11.80 -26.47
CA ARG A 36 -13.32 -11.37 -25.18
C ARG A 36 -13.09 -12.54 -24.22
N GLN A 37 -13.98 -13.52 -24.17
CA GLN A 37 -13.81 -14.73 -23.36
C GLN A 37 -12.63 -15.58 -23.86
N GLU A 38 -12.49 -15.73 -25.18
CA GLU A 38 -11.36 -16.44 -25.78
C GLU A 38 -10.02 -15.78 -25.44
N PHE A 39 -9.93 -14.45 -25.56
CA PHE A 39 -8.75 -13.70 -25.16
C PHE A 39 -8.37 -13.98 -23.69
N PHE A 40 -9.33 -13.90 -22.77
CA PHE A 40 -9.04 -14.13 -21.35
C PHE A 40 -8.63 -15.56 -21.04
N SER A 41 -9.21 -16.55 -21.72
CA SER A 41 -8.84 -17.96 -21.55
C SER A 41 -7.37 -18.21 -21.91
N LYS A 42 -6.84 -17.49 -22.92
CA LYS A 42 -5.43 -17.58 -23.35
C LYS A 42 -4.52 -16.81 -22.42
N PHE A 43 -4.95 -15.63 -21.99
CA PHE A 43 -4.16 -14.74 -21.14
C PHE A 43 -3.99 -15.25 -19.70
N GLN A 44 -4.98 -15.97 -19.16
CA GLN A 44 -4.99 -16.47 -17.79
C GLN A 44 -4.39 -17.88 -17.64
N ASN A 45 -3.64 -18.36 -18.63
CA ASN A 45 -3.03 -19.67 -18.55
C ASN A 45 -1.77 -19.65 -17.66
N ASP A 46 -1.96 -19.93 -16.37
CA ASP A 46 -0.90 -19.94 -15.35
C ASP A 46 0.18 -21.01 -15.56
N LYS A 47 0.01 -21.93 -16.52
CA LYS A 47 0.98 -23.00 -16.84
C LYS A 47 2.03 -22.56 -17.86
N LEU A 48 1.83 -21.41 -18.50
CA LEU A 48 2.72 -20.88 -19.54
C LEU A 48 3.54 -19.71 -18.99
N SER A 49 4.73 -19.53 -19.55
CA SER A 49 5.50 -18.30 -19.35
C SER A 49 4.82 -17.11 -20.00
N LYS A 50 5.17 -15.90 -19.55
CA LYS A 50 4.60 -14.66 -20.11
C LYS A 50 4.86 -14.53 -21.61
N SER A 51 6.04 -14.95 -22.08
CA SER A 51 6.38 -14.95 -23.51
C SER A 51 5.52 -15.92 -24.29
N GLU A 52 5.29 -17.12 -23.76
CA GLU A 52 4.42 -18.12 -24.39
C GLU A 52 2.95 -17.69 -24.42
N ILE A 53 2.46 -17.04 -23.36
CA ILE A 53 1.13 -16.43 -23.35
C ILE A 53 1.02 -15.37 -24.46
N TRP A 54 2.02 -14.50 -24.60
CA TRP A 54 2.01 -13.46 -25.63
C TRP A 54 2.08 -14.03 -27.04
N GLU A 55 2.89 -15.05 -27.27
CA GLU A 55 2.94 -15.74 -28.55
C GLU A 55 1.59 -16.36 -28.91
N GLN A 56 0.90 -16.97 -27.94
CA GLN A 56 -0.44 -17.53 -28.16
C GLN A 56 -1.53 -16.47 -28.38
N VAL A 57 -1.40 -15.32 -27.73
CA VAL A 57 -2.29 -14.16 -27.92
C VAL A 57 -2.06 -13.54 -29.29
N GLU A 58 -0.81 -13.40 -29.72
CA GLU A 58 -0.44 -12.87 -31.04
C GLU A 58 -0.95 -13.81 -32.14
N GLN A 59 -0.64 -15.11 -32.07
CA GLN A 59 -1.13 -16.12 -33.02
C GLN A 59 -2.66 -16.19 -33.08
N TRP A 60 -3.36 -15.95 -31.97
CA TRP A 60 -4.82 -15.85 -31.97
C TRP A 60 -5.28 -14.56 -32.63
N ALA A 61 -4.66 -13.41 -32.32
CA ALA A 61 -4.96 -12.11 -32.91
C ALA A 61 -4.78 -12.10 -34.43
N GLU A 62 -3.82 -12.86 -34.97
CA GLU A 62 -3.63 -13.00 -36.42
C GLU A 62 -4.82 -13.65 -37.14
N ARG A 63 -5.63 -14.43 -36.41
CA ARG A 63 -6.83 -15.10 -36.93
C ARG A 63 -8.09 -14.25 -36.76
N GLN A 64 -7.99 -13.10 -36.09
CA GLN A 64 -9.08 -12.16 -35.87
C GLN A 64 -9.10 -11.07 -36.95
N SER A 65 -10.08 -10.16 -36.86
CA SER A 65 -10.11 -8.98 -37.72
C SER A 65 -8.94 -8.03 -37.46
N GLU A 66 -8.57 -7.24 -38.47
CA GLU A 66 -7.47 -6.26 -38.39
C GLU A 66 -7.62 -5.27 -37.22
N TYR A 67 -8.87 -4.90 -36.92
CA TYR A 67 -9.21 -4.05 -35.77
C TYR A 67 -8.84 -4.72 -34.43
N VAL A 68 -9.22 -5.99 -34.25
CA VAL A 68 -8.90 -6.75 -33.02
C VAL A 68 -7.39 -6.97 -32.88
N ARG A 69 -6.68 -7.23 -33.99
CA ARG A 69 -5.22 -7.35 -33.99
C ARG A 69 -4.55 -6.06 -33.54
N THR A 70 -5.00 -4.91 -34.05
CA THR A 70 -4.46 -3.59 -33.70
C THR A 70 -4.67 -3.27 -32.22
N ASP A 71 -5.89 -3.50 -31.70
CA ASP A 71 -6.22 -3.27 -30.28
C ASP A 71 -5.32 -4.10 -29.33
N ILE A 72 -5.03 -5.34 -29.69
CA ILE A 72 -4.18 -6.23 -28.88
C ILE A 72 -2.72 -5.78 -28.88
N LEU A 73 -2.19 -5.34 -30.02
CA LEU A 73 -0.83 -4.82 -30.12
C LEU A 73 -0.67 -3.52 -29.31
N GLU A 74 -1.64 -2.61 -29.41
CA GLU A 74 -1.66 -1.40 -28.59
C GLU A 74 -1.74 -1.73 -27.10
N PHE A 75 -2.57 -2.70 -26.73
CA PHE A 75 -2.68 -3.16 -25.35
C PHE A 75 -1.34 -3.71 -24.83
N HIS A 76 -0.66 -4.55 -25.61
CA HIS A 76 0.66 -5.08 -25.24
C HIS A 76 1.68 -3.96 -25.02
N GLN A 77 1.72 -2.97 -25.92
CA GLN A 77 2.61 -1.82 -25.79
C GLN A 77 2.29 -0.99 -24.53
N ARG A 78 1.01 -0.71 -24.26
CA ARG A 78 0.57 0.01 -23.06
C ARG A 78 0.95 -0.76 -21.79
N LEU A 79 0.84 -2.09 -21.80
CA LEU A 79 1.23 -2.93 -20.67
C LEU A 79 2.73 -2.88 -20.42
N SER A 80 3.55 -3.00 -21.48
CA SER A 80 5.01 -2.89 -21.39
C SER A 80 5.43 -1.55 -20.79
N GLN A 81 4.89 -0.44 -21.33
CA GLN A 81 5.16 0.90 -20.79
C GLN A 81 4.71 1.05 -19.33
N HIS A 82 3.57 0.47 -18.95
CA HIS A 82 3.11 0.49 -17.57
C HIS A 82 4.05 -0.26 -16.63
N VAL A 83 4.57 -1.42 -17.05
CA VAL A 83 5.55 -2.19 -16.28
C VAL A 83 6.83 -1.37 -16.09
N ASP A 84 7.36 -0.76 -17.14
CA ASP A 84 8.60 0.03 -17.05
C ASP A 84 8.42 1.29 -16.19
N LYS A 85 7.29 2.00 -16.33
CA LYS A 85 6.93 3.11 -15.44
C LYS A 85 6.82 2.66 -13.98
N SER A 86 6.25 1.48 -13.74
CA SER A 86 6.13 0.91 -12.39
C SER A 86 7.49 0.56 -11.80
N LYS A 87 8.39 -0.05 -12.58
CA LYS A 87 9.77 -0.33 -12.16
C LYS A 87 10.51 0.95 -11.80
N ALA A 88 10.49 1.95 -12.69
CA ALA A 88 11.14 3.23 -12.44
C ALA A 88 10.59 3.95 -11.20
N ARG A 89 9.27 3.86 -10.97
CA ARG A 89 8.62 4.37 -9.75
C ARG A 89 9.13 3.66 -8.49
N VAL A 90 9.17 2.32 -8.50
CA VAL A 90 9.68 1.52 -7.37
C VAL A 90 11.15 1.82 -7.09
N GLU A 91 11.98 1.89 -8.12
CA GLU A 91 13.40 2.23 -7.97
C GLU A 91 13.60 3.60 -7.32
N ARG A 92 12.80 4.61 -7.70
CA ARG A 92 12.85 5.93 -7.08
C ARG A 92 12.47 5.88 -5.61
N ILE A 93 11.43 5.12 -5.26
CA ILE A 93 11.01 4.93 -3.87
C ILE A 93 12.14 4.30 -3.07
N ILE A 94 12.68 3.17 -3.53
CA ILE A 94 13.76 2.44 -2.84
C ILE A 94 14.99 3.34 -2.62
N LYS A 95 15.36 4.16 -3.60
CA LYS A 95 16.51 5.08 -3.49
C LYS A 95 16.27 6.20 -2.47
N SER A 96 15.05 6.74 -2.42
CA SER A 96 14.74 7.95 -1.63
C SER A 96 14.31 7.64 -0.19
N LEU A 97 13.77 6.45 0.04
CA LEU A 97 13.19 6.06 1.32
C LEU A 97 14.20 6.05 2.50
N PRO A 98 15.45 5.59 2.35
CA PRO A 98 16.43 5.64 3.45
C PRO A 98 16.71 7.07 3.95
N ASP A 99 16.84 8.03 3.03
CA ASP A 99 17.04 9.44 3.39
C ASP A 99 15.80 10.03 4.07
N ALA A 100 14.61 9.68 3.58
CA ALA A 100 13.36 10.10 4.19
C ALA A 100 13.20 9.55 5.63
N LEU A 101 13.56 8.29 5.84
CA LEU A 101 13.59 7.65 7.16
C LEU A 101 14.61 8.32 8.10
N ARG A 102 15.80 8.64 7.60
CA ARG A 102 16.83 9.36 8.38
C ARG A 102 16.31 10.70 8.87
N ARG A 103 15.74 11.53 7.97
CA ARG A 103 15.16 12.83 8.33
C ARG A 103 14.02 12.71 9.34
N LEU A 104 13.18 11.68 9.20
CA LEU A 104 12.13 11.41 10.18
C LEU A 104 12.71 11.06 11.55
N SER A 105 13.74 10.20 11.59
CA SER A 105 14.43 9.81 12.82
C SER A 105 15.04 11.02 13.52
N GLU A 106 15.67 11.92 12.77
CA GLU A 106 16.24 13.17 13.30
C GLU A 106 15.18 14.05 13.96
N ILE A 107 13.98 14.16 13.36
CA ILE A 107 12.87 14.93 13.96
C ILE A 107 12.38 14.29 15.26
N VAL A 108 12.22 12.96 15.27
CA VAL A 108 11.65 12.23 16.43
C VAL A 108 12.66 12.13 17.60
N GLN A 109 13.96 12.16 17.32
CA GLN A 109 15.02 12.10 18.32
C GLN A 109 15.45 13.47 18.85
N ASP A 110 14.97 14.57 18.24
CA ASP A 110 15.23 15.93 18.68
C ASP A 110 14.51 16.19 20.02
N ILE A 111 15.27 16.18 21.12
CA ILE A 111 14.74 16.36 22.48
C ILE A 111 14.43 17.83 22.81
N ASP A 112 14.93 18.76 21.99
CA ASP A 112 14.83 20.20 22.25
C ASP A 112 13.55 20.81 21.63
N ILE A 113 12.80 20.03 20.85
CA ILE A 113 11.54 20.48 20.24
C ILE A 113 10.31 20.09 21.04
N THR A 114 9.31 20.96 20.97
CA THR A 114 7.97 20.67 21.49
C THR A 114 7.24 19.67 20.59
N ARG A 115 6.24 18.97 21.16
CA ARG A 115 5.35 18.08 20.38
C ARG A 115 4.65 18.77 19.22
N LEU A 116 4.33 20.07 19.35
CA LEU A 116 3.70 20.83 18.27
C LEU A 116 4.70 21.07 17.13
N GLN A 117 5.94 21.40 17.45
CA GLN A 117 7.01 21.55 16.46
C GLN A 117 7.35 20.22 15.79
N GLU A 118 7.41 19.13 16.55
CA GLU A 118 7.60 17.77 16.02
C GLU A 118 6.52 17.45 14.97
N LYS A 119 5.23 17.61 15.34
CA LYS A 119 4.11 17.39 14.42
C LYS A 119 4.23 18.22 13.13
N ASN A 120 4.57 19.50 13.27
CA ASN A 120 4.73 20.39 12.11
C ASN A 120 5.91 19.99 11.24
N ARG A 121 7.06 19.63 11.83
CA ARG A 121 8.25 19.17 11.10
C ARG A 121 7.99 17.85 10.36
N ILE A 122 7.30 16.90 11.00
CA ILE A 122 6.88 15.65 10.35
C ILE A 122 5.93 15.93 9.19
N SER A 123 4.95 16.82 9.38
CA SER A 123 4.03 17.22 8.30
C SER A 123 4.78 17.84 7.13
N ASN A 124 5.74 18.73 7.39
CA ASN A 124 6.57 19.36 6.38
C ASN A 124 7.49 18.36 5.66
N LEU A 125 8.00 17.35 6.37
CA LEU A 125 8.73 16.26 5.75
C LEU A 125 7.84 15.55 4.74
N TYR A 126 6.63 15.14 5.12
CA TYR A 126 5.71 14.44 4.23
C TYR A 126 5.29 15.25 3.00
N THR A 127 5.14 16.57 3.12
CA THR A 127 4.79 17.43 1.97
C THR A 127 5.99 17.71 1.06
N SER A 128 7.22 17.60 1.57
CA SER A 128 8.44 17.78 0.79
C SER A 128 8.88 16.55 -0.01
N LEU A 129 8.36 15.38 0.33
CA LEU A 129 8.69 14.11 -0.31
C LEU A 129 7.79 13.89 -1.53
N ASP A 130 8.31 13.15 -2.52
CA ASP A 130 7.47 12.59 -3.58
C ASP A 130 6.29 11.81 -2.96
N ASP A 131 5.10 11.95 -3.55
CA ASP A 131 3.84 11.38 -3.03
C ASP A 131 3.98 9.89 -2.67
N ASP A 132 4.66 9.12 -3.52
CA ASP A 132 4.89 7.69 -3.30
C ASP A 132 5.82 7.39 -2.14
N VAL A 133 6.88 8.17 -1.99
CA VAL A 133 7.84 8.05 -0.89
C VAL A 133 7.14 8.45 0.41
N SER A 134 6.37 9.53 0.39
CA SER A 134 5.58 10.02 1.52
C SER A 134 4.59 8.98 2.01
N LYS A 135 3.79 8.40 1.11
CA LYS A 135 2.83 7.32 1.42
C LYS A 135 3.50 6.08 1.95
N THR A 136 4.62 5.66 1.36
CA THR A 136 5.39 4.50 1.82
C THR A 136 5.93 4.72 3.24
N LEU A 137 6.50 5.89 3.49
CA LEU A 137 7.05 6.25 4.80
C LEU A 137 5.94 6.29 5.86
N GLN A 138 4.80 6.93 5.57
CA GLN A 138 3.65 6.95 6.48
C GLN A 138 3.16 5.54 6.84
N TRP A 139 3.12 4.63 5.85
CA TRP A 139 2.72 3.25 6.06
C TRP A 139 3.69 2.49 6.98
N ILE A 140 5.00 2.63 6.77
CA ILE A 140 6.03 2.02 7.63
C ILE A 140 5.87 2.52 9.08
N VAL A 141 5.73 3.83 9.27
CA VAL A 141 5.53 4.44 10.60
C VAL A 141 4.27 3.90 11.28
N HIS A 142 3.18 3.77 10.51
CA HIS A 142 1.92 3.24 11.02
C HIS A 142 2.08 1.79 11.50
N LEU A 143 2.72 0.93 10.72
CA LEU A 143 2.96 -0.48 11.09
C LEU A 143 3.73 -0.59 12.41
N VAL A 144 4.86 0.11 12.52
CA VAL A 144 5.71 0.08 13.73
C VAL A 144 4.98 0.67 14.95
N SER A 145 4.14 1.68 14.74
CA SER A 145 3.32 2.28 15.80
C SER A 145 2.20 1.35 16.29
N TYR A 146 1.63 0.54 15.40
CA TYR A 146 0.59 -0.44 15.72
C TYR A 146 1.13 -1.57 16.61
N GLU A 147 2.27 -2.16 16.27
CA GLU A 147 2.90 -3.21 17.07
C GLU A 147 3.20 -2.74 18.51
N LYS A 148 3.70 -1.51 18.66
CA LYS A 148 3.96 -0.89 19.97
C LYS A 148 2.69 -0.63 20.78
N ASN A 149 1.54 -0.49 20.13
CA ASN A 149 0.25 -0.29 20.79
C ASN A 149 -0.43 -1.61 21.18
N GLU A 150 -0.30 -2.67 20.38
CA GLU A 150 -0.83 -3.99 20.75
C GLU A 150 -0.15 -4.55 22.00
N GLY A 151 1.18 -4.44 22.12
CA GLY A 151 1.91 -4.87 23.31
C GLY A 151 1.45 -4.13 24.58
N ARG A 152 1.26 -2.81 24.49
CA ARG A 152 0.78 -1.99 25.62
C ARG A 152 -0.68 -2.27 25.98
N GLN A 153 -1.54 -2.54 25.00
CA GLN A 153 -2.95 -2.91 25.24
C GLN A 153 -3.06 -4.32 25.83
N LEU A 154 -2.24 -5.27 25.39
CA LEU A 154 -2.16 -6.62 25.95
C LEU A 154 -1.66 -6.57 27.41
N GLU A 155 -0.65 -5.75 27.70
CA GLU A 155 -0.13 -5.56 29.06
C GLU A 155 -1.20 -4.95 29.98
N ARG A 156 -1.94 -3.93 29.52
CA ARG A 156 -3.07 -3.33 30.25
C ARG A 156 -4.18 -4.34 30.51
N ARG A 157 -4.57 -5.14 29.52
CA ARG A 157 -5.58 -6.20 29.68
C ARG A 157 -5.10 -7.28 30.66
N THR A 158 -3.82 -7.62 30.64
CA THR A 158 -3.23 -8.60 31.56
C THR A 158 -3.18 -8.07 33.00
N LYS A 159 -2.79 -6.81 33.20
CA LYS A 159 -2.84 -6.13 34.51
C LYS A 159 -4.28 -6.06 35.04
N LEU A 160 -5.25 -5.69 34.21
CA LEU A 160 -6.68 -5.67 34.59
C LEU A 160 -7.22 -7.06 34.93
N ARG A 161 -6.79 -8.11 34.22
CA ARG A 161 -7.15 -9.51 34.55
C ARG A 161 -6.53 -9.97 35.86
N LYS A 162 -5.29 -9.57 36.17
CA LYS A 162 -4.63 -9.84 37.45
C LYS A 162 -5.34 -9.10 38.61
N LEU A 163 -5.71 -7.83 38.41
CA LEU A 163 -6.49 -7.05 39.37
C LEU A 163 -7.89 -7.64 39.63
N LYS A 164 -8.52 -8.25 38.62
CA LYS A 164 -9.83 -8.92 38.79
C LYS A 164 -9.74 -10.33 39.40
N LYS A 165 -8.57 -10.97 39.36
CA LYS A 165 -8.34 -12.33 39.90
C LYS A 165 -7.72 -12.34 41.30
N GLY A 166 -7.01 -11.30 41.70
CA GLY A 166 -6.53 -11.09 43.06
C GLY A 166 -7.50 -10.20 43.83
N GLY A 167 -8.43 -10.81 44.56
CA GLY A 167 -9.29 -10.09 45.48
C GLY A 167 -8.49 -9.36 46.57
N ILE A 168 -9.02 -8.20 46.97
CA ILE A 168 -8.67 -7.39 48.15
C ILE A 168 -7.37 -6.57 48.02
N TRP A 169 -7.52 -5.26 47.77
CA TRP A 169 -6.53 -4.27 48.17
C TRP A 169 -6.97 -3.68 49.51
N THR A 170 -6.46 -4.22 50.60
CA THR A 170 -6.39 -3.55 51.91
C THR A 170 -5.10 -2.75 51.94
N GLY A 171 -5.18 -1.43 51.84
CA GLY A 171 -4.03 -0.54 51.98
C GLY A 171 -4.48 0.91 52.06
N SER A 172 -4.53 1.46 53.27
CA SER A 172 -5.01 2.80 53.61
C SER A 172 -4.58 3.91 52.64
N VAL A 173 -5.55 4.62 52.08
CA VAL A 173 -5.35 6.02 51.70
C VAL A 173 -5.38 6.81 53.01
N GLN A 174 -4.20 7.14 53.56
CA GLN A 174 -4.13 8.21 54.56
C GLN A 174 -4.51 9.51 53.84
N ALA A 175 -5.73 9.97 54.07
CA ALA A 175 -6.13 11.33 53.77
C ALA A 175 -5.24 12.27 54.59
N THR A 176 -4.25 12.88 53.95
CA THR A 176 -3.51 13.99 54.54
C THR A 176 -4.41 15.20 54.42
N ASN A 177 -5.00 15.59 55.56
CA ASN A 177 -5.68 16.86 55.73
C ASN A 177 -4.71 17.99 55.35
N ILE A 178 -5.11 18.80 54.38
CA ILE A 178 -4.52 20.13 54.17
C ILE A 178 -5.35 21.07 55.07
N ILE A 179 -4.70 21.62 56.09
CA ILE A 179 -5.14 22.82 56.82
C ILE A 179 -4.63 24.03 56.04
#